data_AF-A0A0C3CA52-F1
#
_entry.id   AF-A0A0C3CA52-F1
#
_cell.length_a   1.000
_cell.length_b   1.000
_cell.length_c   1.000
_cell.angle_alpha   90.00
_cell.angle_beta   90.00
_cell.angle_gamma   90.00
#
_symmetry.space_group_name_H-M   'P 1'
#
loop_
_entity.id
_entity.type
_entity.pdbx_description
1 polymer ?
#
loop_
_entity_poly.entity_id
_entity_poly.type
_entity_poly.pdbx_seq_one_letter_code
_entity_poly.pdbx_strand_id
1 'polypeptide(L)'
;MCYFQDHYPRLPLDTNPLSFGPFPRLARLSLTGFAIMEIGWDFPGWIQALEGGPRLQSLKISNFTFRSEMSDSPDGLERNTLQFFVSMLSRINPTRLHLVAMSLSPDSTPRTIPRTYNLSDVYIHFEASSGPFLVDFLSWTQGGIHQSSTITGTETIPHFDTALFGKTLTLHTIPDSASLRAILENFWGETLVFDNCDGFDNTLIQWLFQPNGIQREERANFAAKMLNYIRINSCTNFTSNALRRLVEVRHTASRKNEAALGTIVAMNIDVLNVTGTAPILEPNDQSWFTMNPDVVEVTWYREEPDSYSMYMFDNIQD
;
A
#
# COMPACT_ATOMS: atom_id res chain seq x y z
N MET A 1 16.82 21.83 -7.85
CA MET A 1 16.32 21.87 -6.46
C MET A 1 15.99 23.32 -6.19
N CYS A 2 14.71 23.69 -6.24
CA CYS A 2 14.29 25.08 -6.00
C CYS A 2 13.79 25.14 -4.55
N TYR A 3 14.53 25.82 -3.68
CA TYR A 3 14.07 26.15 -2.32
C TYR A 3 13.30 27.47 -2.39
N PHE A 4 12.05 27.47 -1.92
CA PHE A 4 11.36 28.71 -1.57
C PHE A 4 11.60 28.95 -0.08
N GLN A 5 12.26 30.06 0.25
CA GLN A 5 12.53 30.50 1.62
C GLN A 5 11.54 31.61 1.98
N ASP A 6 10.98 31.52 3.19
CA ASP A 6 9.97 32.42 3.73
C ASP A 6 10.48 33.85 3.87
N HIS A 7 10.07 34.75 2.95
CA HIS A 7 9.86 36.19 3.17
C HIS A 7 9.22 36.78 1.91
N TYR A 8 7.91 37.04 1.93
CA TYR A 8 7.22 37.73 0.83
C TYR A 8 6.76 39.14 1.22
N PRO A 9 7.25 40.20 0.55
CA PRO A 9 6.45 41.41 0.37
C PRO A 9 5.27 41.08 -0.55
N ARG A 10 4.07 41.57 -0.21
CA ARG A 10 2.86 41.43 -1.03
C ARG A 10 3.11 42.06 -2.40
N LEU A 11 3.17 41.24 -3.45
CA LEU A 11 3.24 41.71 -4.84
C LEU A 11 1.85 42.20 -5.30
N PRO A 12 1.77 43.22 -6.19
CA PRO A 12 0.50 43.73 -6.71
C PRO A 12 -0.20 42.69 -7.60
N LEU A 13 -1.52 42.56 -7.42
CA LEU A 13 -2.40 41.54 -7.99
C LEU A 13 -2.81 41.74 -9.47
N ASP A 14 -2.14 42.60 -10.25
CA ASP A 14 -2.70 43.13 -11.50
C ASP A 14 -1.93 42.78 -12.79
N THR A 15 -1.20 41.66 -12.81
CA THR A 15 -0.63 41.12 -14.04
C THR A 15 -1.09 39.69 -14.26
N ASN A 16 -1.67 39.43 -15.43
CA ASN A 16 -1.98 38.12 -16.02
C ASN A 16 -1.39 36.93 -15.25
N PRO A 17 -2.21 35.94 -14.83
CA PRO A 17 -1.69 34.78 -14.12
C PRO A 17 -0.59 34.18 -14.98
N LEU A 18 0.61 34.08 -14.40
CA LEU A 18 1.81 33.55 -15.04
C LEU A 18 1.42 32.40 -15.97
N SER A 19 1.52 32.62 -17.28
CA SER A 19 1.40 31.53 -18.25
C SER A 19 2.63 30.66 -18.03
N PHE A 20 2.49 29.69 -17.13
CA PHE A 20 3.51 28.68 -16.95
C PHE A 20 3.52 27.87 -18.24
N GLY A 21 4.59 28.04 -19.03
CA GLY A 21 4.92 27.05 -20.04
C GLY A 21 5.08 25.67 -19.39
N PRO A 22 4.98 24.58 -20.17
CA PRO A 22 5.22 23.25 -19.63
C PRO A 22 6.59 23.18 -18.95
N PHE A 23 6.74 22.29 -17.99
CA PHE A 23 8.00 22.04 -17.30
C PHE A 23 8.72 20.81 -17.90
N PRO A 24 9.26 20.86 -19.13
CA PRO A 24 9.68 19.66 -19.87
C PRO A 24 10.84 18.90 -19.21
N ARG A 25 11.54 19.51 -18.26
CA ARG A 25 12.69 18.92 -17.55
C ARG A 25 12.39 18.60 -16.09
N LEU A 26 11.19 18.89 -15.59
CA LEU A 26 10.86 18.64 -14.19
C LEU A 26 10.48 17.17 -14.01
N ALA A 27 11.45 16.36 -13.58
CA ALA A 27 11.22 14.94 -13.30
C ALA A 27 10.82 14.67 -11.83
N ARG A 28 11.22 15.55 -10.90
CA ARG A 28 11.03 15.34 -9.45
C ARG A 28 10.59 16.63 -8.78
N LEU A 29 9.60 16.54 -7.90
CA LEU A 29 9.10 17.65 -7.11
C LEU A 29 8.95 17.21 -5.64
N SER A 30 9.38 18.07 -4.72
CA SER A 30 9.21 17.85 -3.27
C SER A 30 8.70 19.13 -2.64
N LEU A 31 7.58 19.05 -1.94
CA LEU A 31 6.89 20.20 -1.32
C LEU A 31 6.36 19.82 0.06
N THR A 32 6.07 20.80 0.90
CA THR A 32 5.21 20.56 2.06
C THR A 32 3.75 20.43 1.61
N GLY A 33 2.90 19.81 2.44
CA GLY A 33 1.48 19.80 2.16
C GLY A 33 0.89 21.20 2.08
N PHE A 34 1.33 22.12 2.95
CA PHE A 34 0.92 23.53 2.87
C PHE A 34 1.29 24.13 1.50
N ALA A 35 2.55 24.03 1.08
CA ALA A 35 3.00 24.61 -0.19
C ALA A 35 2.23 24.05 -1.39
N ILE A 36 2.01 22.74 -1.46
CA ILE A 36 1.27 22.17 -2.61
C ILE A 36 -0.20 22.61 -2.61
N MET A 37 -0.83 22.75 -1.44
CA MET A 37 -2.22 23.22 -1.34
C MET A 37 -2.34 24.70 -1.71
N GLU A 38 -1.44 25.55 -1.23
CA GLU A 38 -1.39 26.98 -1.56
C GLU A 38 -1.17 27.20 -3.06
N ILE A 39 -0.15 26.56 -3.64
CA ILE A 39 0.15 26.70 -5.08
C ILE A 39 -1.00 26.11 -5.91
N GLY A 40 -1.55 24.96 -5.49
CA GLY A 40 -2.74 24.33 -6.08
C GLY A 40 -3.92 25.29 -6.17
N TRP A 41 -4.18 26.02 -5.09
CA TRP A 41 -5.33 26.90 -4.95
C TRP A 41 -5.11 28.27 -5.62
N ASP A 42 -4.01 28.94 -5.33
CA ASP A 42 -3.76 30.32 -5.74
C ASP A 42 -3.24 30.41 -7.19
N PHE A 43 -2.62 29.34 -7.71
CA PHE A 43 -1.97 29.33 -9.04
C PHE A 43 -2.33 28.14 -9.94
N PRO A 44 -3.61 27.74 -10.08
CA PRO A 44 -4.03 26.44 -10.65
C PRO A 44 -3.47 26.11 -12.05
N GLY A 45 -3.01 27.10 -12.81
CA GLY A 45 -2.30 26.91 -14.08
C GLY A 45 -1.01 26.09 -13.96
N TRP A 46 -0.37 26.01 -12.79
CA TRP A 46 0.81 25.16 -12.58
C TRP A 46 0.50 23.67 -12.72
N ILE A 47 -0.68 23.23 -12.25
CA ILE A 47 -1.13 21.84 -12.39
C ILE A 47 -1.34 21.54 -13.88
N GLN A 48 -1.96 22.47 -14.62
CA GLN A 48 -2.16 22.32 -16.06
C GLN A 48 -0.82 22.23 -16.81
N ALA A 49 0.19 23.00 -16.39
CA ALA A 49 1.53 22.94 -16.99
C ALA A 49 2.26 21.60 -16.73
N LEU A 50 1.94 20.91 -15.61
CA LEU A 50 2.41 19.54 -15.35
C LEU A 50 1.63 18.50 -16.14
N GLU A 51 0.31 18.67 -16.23
CA GLU A 51 -0.61 17.81 -16.96
C GLU A 51 -0.30 17.78 -18.47
N GLY A 52 0.02 18.93 -19.06
CA GLY A 52 0.42 19.05 -20.48
C GLY A 52 1.89 18.73 -20.76
N GLY A 53 2.69 18.41 -19.74
CA GLY A 53 4.12 18.11 -19.85
C GLY A 53 4.43 16.61 -19.79
N PRO A 54 5.73 16.24 -19.82
CA PRO A 54 6.14 14.88 -19.50
C PRO A 54 5.69 14.49 -18.09
N ARG A 55 5.19 13.26 -17.93
CA ARG A 55 4.71 12.74 -16.64
C ARG A 55 5.79 12.90 -15.56
N LEU A 56 5.42 13.51 -14.43
CA LEU A 56 6.31 13.71 -13.30
C LEU A 56 6.72 12.34 -12.72
N GLN A 57 8.02 12.03 -12.71
CA GLN A 57 8.50 10.72 -12.26
C GLN A 57 8.32 10.53 -10.75
N SER A 58 8.46 11.60 -9.96
CA SER A 58 8.33 11.53 -8.51
C SER A 58 7.80 12.82 -7.90
N LEU A 59 6.78 12.68 -7.06
CA LEU A 59 6.22 13.74 -6.22
C LEU A 59 6.34 13.32 -4.75
N LYS A 60 7.05 14.12 -3.95
CA LYS A 60 7.10 13.96 -2.49
C LYS A 60 6.35 15.10 -1.83
N ILE A 61 5.46 14.76 -0.89
CA ILE A 61 4.67 15.73 -0.13
C ILE A 61 4.80 15.36 1.34
N SER A 62 5.24 16.31 2.16
CA SER A 62 5.50 16.08 3.58
C SER A 62 4.72 17.04 4.47
N ASN A 63 4.34 16.57 5.65
CA ASN A 63 3.79 17.35 6.75
C ASN A 63 2.52 18.10 6.36
N PHE A 64 1.37 17.48 6.63
CA PHE A 64 0.10 18.16 6.51
C PHE A 64 -0.96 17.56 7.40
N THR A 65 -1.82 18.43 7.91
CA THR A 65 -3.03 18.05 8.61
C THR A 65 -4.21 18.63 7.85
N PHE A 66 -5.00 17.75 7.23
CA PHE A 66 -6.19 18.17 6.50
C PHE A 66 -7.31 18.54 7.48
N ARG A 67 -8.08 19.56 7.12
CA ARG A 67 -9.29 19.90 7.86
C ARG A 67 -10.38 18.87 7.55
N SER A 68 -11.13 18.51 8.60
CA SER A 68 -12.26 17.59 8.51
C SER A 68 -13.43 18.21 7.74
N GLU A 69 -13.73 19.49 7.97
CA GLU A 69 -15.00 20.10 7.54
C GLU A 69 -15.15 20.14 6.00
N MET A 70 -16.31 19.68 5.52
CA MET A 70 -16.93 20.34 4.37
C MET A 70 -17.66 21.53 4.97
N SER A 71 -17.43 22.75 4.50
CA SER A 71 -18.48 23.74 4.66
C SER A 71 -19.68 23.29 3.82
N ASP A 72 -20.89 23.72 4.19
CA ASP A 72 -22.14 23.46 3.45
C ASP A 72 -22.16 24.11 2.05
N SER A 73 -20.99 24.41 1.48
CA SER A 73 -20.82 25.06 0.20
C SER A 73 -21.32 24.13 -0.92
N PRO A 74 -22.34 24.56 -1.67
CA PRO A 74 -22.91 23.78 -2.77
C PRO A 74 -21.93 23.55 -3.93
N ASP A 75 -20.79 24.27 -3.96
CA ASP A 75 -19.78 24.22 -5.02
C ASP A 75 -18.60 23.25 -4.73
N GLY A 76 -18.60 22.58 -3.57
CA GLY A 76 -18.02 21.23 -3.42
C GLY A 76 -16.50 21.02 -3.43
N LEU A 77 -15.65 22.07 -3.40
CA LEU A 77 -14.20 21.92 -3.28
C LEU A 77 -13.58 23.06 -2.45
N GLU A 78 -13.07 22.74 -1.26
CA GLU A 78 -12.52 23.74 -0.34
C GLU A 78 -11.00 23.62 -0.18
N ARG A 79 -10.35 24.78 0.02
CA ARG A 79 -8.91 24.86 0.32
C ARG A 79 -8.61 24.02 1.56
N ASN A 80 -7.48 23.33 1.55
CA ASN A 80 -6.99 22.51 2.67
C ASN A 80 -7.83 21.26 3.01
N THR A 81 -8.77 20.86 2.14
CA THR A 81 -9.49 19.60 2.26
C THR A 81 -8.75 18.45 1.58
N LEU A 82 -8.98 17.23 2.07
CA LEU A 82 -8.44 16.03 1.43
C LEU A 82 -8.99 15.82 0.02
N GLN A 83 -10.26 16.17 -0.22
CA GLN A 83 -10.87 16.07 -1.55
C GLN A 83 -10.13 16.94 -2.57
N PHE A 84 -9.83 18.20 -2.23
CA PHE A 84 -9.03 19.09 -3.08
C PHE A 84 -7.64 18.50 -3.33
N PHE A 85 -7.02 17.94 -2.30
CA PHE A 85 -5.70 17.34 -2.42
C PHE A 85 -5.69 16.14 -3.37
N VAL A 86 -6.62 15.20 -3.22
CA VAL A 86 -6.70 14.01 -4.08
C VAL A 86 -7.08 14.41 -5.51
N SER A 87 -7.96 15.40 -5.71
CA SER A 87 -8.31 15.90 -7.04
C SER A 87 -7.08 16.47 -7.75
N MET A 88 -6.29 17.29 -7.07
CA MET A 88 -5.03 17.82 -7.59
C MET A 88 -4.05 16.69 -7.93
N LEU A 89 -3.88 15.71 -7.03
CA LEU A 89 -2.99 14.58 -7.29
C LEU A 89 -3.39 13.77 -8.51
N SER A 90 -4.70 13.56 -8.74
CA SER A 90 -5.18 12.86 -9.92
C SER A 90 -4.89 13.58 -11.23
N ARG A 91 -4.81 14.92 -11.19
CA ARG A 91 -4.43 15.72 -12.35
C ARG A 91 -2.92 15.77 -12.57
N ILE A 92 -2.13 15.84 -11.50
CA ILE A 92 -0.66 15.76 -11.60
C ILE A 92 -0.22 14.36 -12.07
N ASN A 93 -0.90 13.32 -11.60
CA ASN A 93 -0.69 11.91 -11.92
C ASN A 93 0.80 11.50 -11.99
N PRO A 94 1.57 11.65 -10.89
CA PRO A 94 2.98 11.30 -10.91
C PRO A 94 3.17 9.78 -11.07
N THR A 95 4.33 9.33 -11.54
CA THR A 95 4.66 7.90 -11.54
C THR A 95 4.83 7.37 -10.12
N ARG A 96 5.47 8.15 -9.23
CA ARG A 96 5.67 7.81 -7.83
C ARG A 96 5.19 8.94 -6.93
N LEU A 97 4.35 8.63 -5.96
CA LEU A 97 3.83 9.55 -4.96
C LEU A 97 4.32 9.14 -3.58
N HIS A 98 5.03 10.03 -2.90
CA HIS A 98 5.52 9.81 -1.53
C HIS A 98 4.85 10.80 -0.58
N LEU A 99 4.06 10.30 0.36
CA LEU A 99 3.29 11.05 1.33
C LEU A 99 3.87 10.81 2.72
N VAL A 100 4.42 11.85 3.35
CA VAL A 100 5.14 11.77 4.62
C VAL A 100 4.40 12.56 5.69
N ALA A 101 4.16 11.96 6.86
CA ALA A 101 3.54 12.63 8.01
C ALA A 101 2.23 13.34 7.64
N MET A 102 1.35 12.62 6.94
CA MET A 102 0.02 13.09 6.58
C MET A 102 -1.00 12.70 7.65
N SER A 103 -1.91 13.61 7.97
CA SER A 103 -2.90 13.41 9.02
C SER A 103 -4.22 14.11 8.74
N LEU A 104 -5.29 13.65 9.39
CA LEU A 104 -6.57 14.37 9.47
C LEU A 104 -6.69 15.04 10.84
N SER A 105 -7.44 16.14 10.89
CA SER A 105 -7.85 16.76 12.15
C SER A 105 -8.65 15.76 13.02
N PRO A 106 -8.48 15.74 14.36
CA PRO A 106 -9.15 14.78 15.26
C PRO A 106 -10.67 14.74 15.15
N ASP A 107 -11.28 15.86 14.76
CA ASP A 107 -12.73 16.01 14.61
C ASP A 107 -13.26 15.46 13.26
N SER A 108 -12.49 14.61 12.58
CA SER A 108 -12.94 13.91 11.38
C SER A 108 -13.89 12.76 11.73
N THR A 109 -15.16 12.93 11.37
CA THR A 109 -16.10 11.81 11.32
C THR A 109 -15.81 10.94 10.10
N PRO A 110 -15.87 9.59 10.20
CA PRO A 110 -15.78 8.70 9.04
C PRO A 110 -16.86 9.03 8.01
N ARG A 111 -16.52 9.02 6.71
CA ARG A 111 -17.44 9.46 5.64
C ARG A 111 -17.61 8.42 4.54
N THR A 112 -18.83 8.34 4.02
CA THR A 112 -19.10 7.65 2.76
C THR A 112 -18.71 8.57 1.61
N ILE A 113 -17.51 8.36 1.08
CA ILE A 113 -16.91 9.17 0.04
C ILE A 113 -17.17 8.52 -1.33
N PRO A 114 -17.71 9.26 -2.33
CA PRO A 114 -17.80 8.72 -3.68
C PRO A 114 -16.39 8.60 -4.29
N ARG A 115 -16.02 7.37 -4.67
CA ARG A 115 -14.76 7.04 -5.35
C ARG A 115 -14.67 7.78 -6.68
N THR A 116 -13.99 8.91 -6.69
CA THR A 116 -14.11 9.92 -7.76
C THR A 116 -12.81 10.15 -8.51
N TYR A 117 -11.66 9.92 -7.88
CA TYR A 117 -10.38 10.33 -8.45
C TYR A 117 -9.54 9.13 -8.86
N ASN A 118 -9.11 9.13 -10.12
CA ASN A 118 -8.30 8.06 -10.66
C ASN A 118 -6.80 8.31 -10.37
N LEU A 119 -6.19 7.44 -9.59
CA LEU A 119 -4.73 7.36 -9.36
C LEU A 119 -4.14 6.05 -9.92
N SER A 120 -4.71 5.56 -11.03
CA SER A 120 -4.19 4.39 -11.74
C SER A 120 -2.73 4.58 -12.12
N ASP A 121 -1.97 3.49 -12.04
CA ASP A 121 -0.55 3.46 -12.42
C ASP A 121 0.38 4.38 -11.61
N VAL A 122 0.01 4.69 -10.37
CA VAL A 122 0.85 5.41 -9.41
C VAL A 122 1.39 4.44 -8.36
N TYR A 123 2.70 4.49 -8.12
CA TYR A 123 3.31 3.85 -6.94
C TYR A 123 3.18 4.80 -5.75
N ILE A 124 2.46 4.39 -4.70
CA ILE A 124 2.21 5.26 -3.54
C ILE A 124 2.99 4.75 -2.33
N HIS A 125 3.76 5.64 -1.70
CA HIS A 125 4.46 5.37 -0.45
C HIS A 125 3.92 6.29 0.64
N PHE A 126 3.39 5.71 1.70
CA PHE A 126 2.99 6.39 2.92
C PHE A 126 4.05 6.18 4.00
N GLU A 127 4.58 7.26 4.55
CA GLU A 127 5.58 7.24 5.63
C GLU A 127 5.02 8.02 6.82
N ALA A 128 4.98 7.39 8.01
CA ALA A 128 4.51 8.01 9.25
C ALA A 128 3.14 8.72 9.12
N SER A 129 2.27 8.21 8.24
CA SER A 129 0.95 8.79 8.00
C SER A 129 -0.07 8.19 8.96
N SER A 130 -1.02 9.02 9.43
CA SER A 130 -2.01 8.58 10.41
C SER A 130 -3.04 7.64 9.80
N GLY A 131 -3.57 6.71 10.60
CA GLY A 131 -4.60 5.78 10.17
C GLY A 131 -5.82 6.47 9.52
N PRO A 132 -6.46 7.45 10.18
CA PRO A 132 -7.61 8.17 9.60
C PRO A 132 -7.31 8.76 8.21
N PHE A 133 -6.10 9.32 8.01
CA PHE A 133 -5.70 9.82 6.70
C PHE A 133 -5.63 8.71 5.65
N LEU A 134 -5.04 7.56 5.98
CA LEU A 134 -4.93 6.44 5.04
C LEU A 134 -6.31 5.96 4.57
N VAL A 135 -7.27 5.79 5.50
CA VAL A 135 -8.65 5.36 5.18
C VAL A 135 -9.32 6.35 4.25
N ASP A 136 -9.35 7.62 4.62
CA ASP A 136 -10.04 8.62 3.82
C ASP A 136 -9.36 8.79 2.46
N PHE A 137 -8.01 8.86 2.42
CA PHE A 137 -7.27 9.01 1.16
C PHE A 137 -7.61 7.88 0.19
N LEU A 138 -7.58 6.64 0.67
CA LEU A 138 -7.86 5.46 -0.14
C LEU A 138 -9.33 5.41 -0.59
N SER A 139 -10.27 5.88 0.24
CA SER A 139 -11.69 5.96 -0.12
C SER A 139 -11.98 6.95 -1.27
N TRP A 140 -11.17 8.00 -1.42
CA TRP A 140 -11.28 8.96 -2.53
C TRP A 140 -10.76 8.39 -3.87
N THR A 141 -9.91 7.36 -3.82
CA THR A 141 -9.30 6.78 -5.03
C THR A 141 -10.22 5.77 -5.71
N GLN A 142 -10.51 5.99 -6.99
CA GLN A 142 -11.28 5.06 -7.81
C GLN A 142 -10.45 3.81 -8.13
N GLY A 143 -11.01 2.63 -7.89
CA GLY A 143 -10.38 1.36 -8.28
C GLY A 143 -9.23 0.89 -7.38
N GLY A 144 -8.87 1.64 -6.33
CA GLY A 144 -7.75 1.34 -5.45
C GLY A 144 -6.39 1.69 -6.07
N ILE A 145 -5.30 1.20 -5.46
CA ILE A 145 -3.92 1.47 -5.93
C ILE A 145 -3.48 0.33 -6.84
N HIS A 146 -3.81 0.43 -8.12
CA HIS A 146 -3.60 -0.66 -9.10
C HIS A 146 -2.19 -1.26 -9.15
N GLN A 147 -1.14 -0.47 -8.87
CA GLN A 147 0.25 -0.92 -8.94
C GLN A 147 0.79 -1.39 -7.58
N SER A 148 1.47 -0.51 -6.85
CA SER A 148 2.05 -0.88 -5.58
C SER A 148 1.89 0.21 -4.54
N SER A 149 1.65 -0.22 -3.31
CA SER A 149 1.58 0.64 -2.13
C SER A 149 2.64 0.22 -1.13
N THR A 150 3.32 1.19 -0.54
CA THR A 150 4.18 0.96 0.62
C THR A 150 3.64 1.74 1.80
N ILE A 151 3.51 1.10 2.96
CA ILE A 151 3.17 1.75 4.23
C ILE A 151 4.32 1.53 5.19
N THR A 152 4.82 2.62 5.74
CA THR A 152 6.01 2.65 6.60
C THR A 152 5.73 3.35 7.93
N GLY A 153 6.06 2.67 9.04
CA GLY A 153 6.16 3.31 10.35
C GLY A 153 4.85 3.93 10.87
N THR A 154 3.70 3.36 10.49
CA THR A 154 2.40 3.80 10.98
C THR A 154 2.08 3.12 12.31
N GLU A 155 1.84 3.91 13.37
CA GLU A 155 1.52 3.40 14.71
C GLU A 155 0.17 2.70 14.81
N THR A 156 -0.81 3.10 13.98
CA THR A 156 -2.16 2.54 13.97
C THR A 156 -2.61 2.26 12.54
N ILE A 157 -2.83 0.98 12.23
CA ILE A 157 -3.44 0.57 10.97
C ILE A 157 -4.96 0.48 11.22
N PRO A 158 -5.75 1.36 10.58
CA PRO A 158 -7.19 1.36 10.73
C PRO A 158 -7.83 0.20 9.95
N HIS A 159 -9.06 -0.14 10.30
CA HIS A 159 -9.88 -1.01 9.48
C HIS A 159 -10.33 -0.26 8.23
N PHE A 160 -10.29 -0.92 7.08
CA PHE A 160 -10.76 -0.38 5.81
C PHE A 160 -12.12 -1.00 5.47
N ASP A 161 -13.19 -0.22 5.40
CA ASP A 161 -14.50 -0.72 4.97
C ASP A 161 -14.54 -1.05 3.46
N THR A 162 -13.43 -0.79 2.76
CA THR A 162 -13.33 -0.93 1.31
C THR A 162 -12.14 -1.80 0.93
N ALA A 163 -12.35 -2.63 -0.09
CA ALA A 163 -11.28 -3.43 -0.67
C ALA A 163 -10.13 -2.54 -1.18
N LEU A 164 -8.93 -2.84 -0.71
CA LEU A 164 -7.67 -2.28 -1.17
C LEU A 164 -7.18 -3.09 -2.37
N PHE A 165 -7.55 -2.64 -3.55
CA PHE A 165 -7.05 -3.23 -4.79
C PHE A 165 -5.62 -2.77 -5.05
N GLY A 166 -4.79 -3.69 -5.53
CA GLY A 166 -3.46 -3.38 -6.03
C GLY A 166 -2.66 -4.62 -6.34
N LYS A 167 -1.60 -4.50 -7.14
CA LYS A 167 -0.73 -5.65 -7.42
C LYS A 167 0.11 -6.01 -6.20
N THR A 168 0.71 -5.01 -5.55
CA THR A 168 1.67 -5.22 -4.46
C THR A 168 1.40 -4.31 -3.28
N LEU A 169 1.38 -4.86 -2.07
CA LEU A 169 1.39 -4.11 -0.82
C LEU A 169 2.66 -4.45 -0.05
N THR A 170 3.45 -3.41 0.25
CA THR A 170 4.64 -3.48 1.10
C THR A 170 4.35 -2.84 2.45
N LEU A 171 4.61 -3.59 3.51
CA LEU A 171 4.49 -3.18 4.89
C LEU A 171 5.90 -3.16 5.46
N HIS A 172 6.35 -1.98 5.88
CA HIS A 172 7.73 -1.78 6.30
C HIS A 172 7.79 -1.18 7.71
N THR A 173 8.52 -1.81 8.63
CA THR A 173 8.69 -1.32 10.01
C THR A 173 7.35 -1.01 10.67
N ILE A 174 6.41 -1.96 10.59
CA ILE A 174 5.11 -1.88 11.24
C ILE A 174 5.22 -2.49 12.64
N PRO A 175 4.90 -1.74 13.71
CA PRO A 175 5.00 -2.24 15.09
C PRO A 175 3.93 -3.32 15.36
N ASP A 176 4.19 -4.14 16.37
CA ASP A 176 3.25 -5.17 16.87
C ASP A 176 1.91 -4.60 17.35
N SER A 177 1.92 -3.37 17.85
CA SER A 177 0.73 -2.62 18.29
C SER A 177 -0.22 -2.26 17.14
N ALA A 178 0.28 -2.23 15.91
CA ALA A 178 -0.53 -1.97 14.72
C ALA A 178 -1.13 -3.27 14.18
N SER A 179 -2.45 -3.30 14.04
CA SER A 179 -3.14 -4.49 13.53
C SER A 179 -2.90 -4.71 12.04
N LEU A 180 -1.91 -5.54 11.69
CA LEU A 180 -1.70 -6.01 10.32
C LEU A 180 -2.94 -6.70 9.74
N ARG A 181 -3.78 -7.32 10.58
CA ARG A 181 -5.05 -7.92 10.15
C ARG A 181 -5.99 -6.89 9.53
N ALA A 182 -6.05 -5.69 10.11
CA ALA A 182 -7.00 -4.65 9.68
C ALA A 182 -6.78 -4.21 8.22
N ILE A 183 -5.52 -4.18 7.76
CA ILE A 183 -5.21 -3.89 6.35
C ILE A 183 -5.35 -5.11 5.44
N LEU A 184 -4.94 -6.28 5.90
CA LEU A 184 -4.93 -7.49 5.08
C LEU A 184 -6.32 -8.09 4.84
N GLU A 185 -7.28 -7.81 5.73
CA GLU A 185 -8.65 -8.31 5.62
C GLU A 185 -9.32 -7.84 4.32
N ASN A 186 -9.02 -6.61 3.92
CA ASN A 186 -9.56 -5.98 2.74
C ASN A 186 -8.56 -5.88 1.59
N PHE A 187 -7.37 -6.45 1.72
CA PHE A 187 -6.38 -6.43 0.64
C PHE A 187 -6.77 -7.40 -0.49
N TRP A 188 -6.88 -6.87 -1.71
CA TRP A 188 -7.24 -7.62 -2.92
C TRP A 188 -6.10 -7.49 -3.94
N GLY A 189 -4.95 -8.02 -3.59
CA GLY A 189 -3.77 -8.04 -4.43
C GLY A 189 -3.00 -9.34 -4.43
N GLU A 190 -2.00 -9.40 -5.29
CA GLU A 190 -1.24 -10.61 -5.63
C GLU A 190 0.00 -10.77 -4.74
N THR A 191 0.66 -9.66 -4.42
CA THR A 191 1.95 -9.66 -3.73
C THR A 191 1.87 -8.96 -2.38
N LEU A 192 2.28 -9.64 -1.32
CA LEU A 192 2.56 -9.04 -0.02
C LEU A 192 4.05 -9.05 0.26
N VAL A 193 4.57 -7.92 0.71
CA VAL A 193 5.94 -7.77 1.19
C VAL A 193 5.89 -7.30 2.64
N PHE A 194 6.43 -8.10 3.55
CA PHE A 194 6.68 -7.71 4.93
C PHE A 194 8.18 -7.43 5.08
N ASP A 195 8.53 -6.27 5.60
CA ASP A 195 9.93 -5.86 5.76
C ASP A 195 10.13 -5.27 7.15
N ASN A 196 10.89 -5.96 7.99
CA ASN A 196 11.15 -5.58 9.38
C ASN A 196 9.85 -5.33 10.18
N CYS A 197 8.87 -6.22 10.06
CA CYS A 197 7.57 -6.10 10.72
C CYS A 197 7.49 -7.01 11.95
N ASP A 198 7.48 -6.41 13.14
CA ASP A 198 7.36 -7.15 14.41
C ASP A 198 5.99 -7.82 14.56
N GLY A 199 4.94 -7.21 13.99
CA GLY A 199 3.60 -7.78 13.98
C GLY A 199 3.42 -8.99 13.04
N PHE A 200 4.44 -9.35 12.24
CA PHE A 200 4.37 -10.54 11.38
C PHE A 200 4.75 -11.80 12.16
N ASP A 201 3.73 -12.46 12.73
CA ASP A 201 3.89 -13.61 13.60
C ASP A 201 3.05 -14.84 13.20
N ASN A 202 3.20 -15.94 13.94
CA ASN A 202 2.42 -17.16 13.73
C ASN A 202 0.90 -16.95 13.88
N THR A 203 0.48 -16.00 14.70
CA THR A 203 -0.94 -15.70 14.95
C THR A 203 -1.56 -14.95 13.77
N LEU A 204 -0.81 -14.08 13.10
CA LEU A 204 -1.18 -13.47 11.83
C LEU A 204 -1.20 -14.49 10.70
N ILE A 205 -0.17 -15.33 10.58
CA ILE A 205 -0.08 -16.36 9.55
C ILE A 205 -1.26 -17.35 9.68
N GLN A 206 -1.55 -17.79 10.90
CA GLN A 206 -2.73 -18.63 11.19
C GLN A 206 -4.03 -17.99 10.74
N TRP A 207 -4.20 -16.71 11.01
CA TRP A 207 -5.38 -15.98 10.55
C TRP A 207 -5.46 -15.87 9.02
N LEU A 208 -4.33 -15.70 8.32
CA LEU A 208 -4.28 -15.61 6.84
C LEU A 208 -4.71 -16.91 6.11
N PHE A 209 -4.62 -18.06 6.78
CA PHE A 209 -5.12 -19.35 6.26
C PHE A 209 -6.38 -19.86 6.95
N GLN A 210 -6.92 -19.12 7.93
CA GLN A 210 -8.22 -19.45 8.48
C GLN A 210 -9.31 -18.92 7.55
N PRO A 211 -10.28 -19.77 7.16
CA PRO A 211 -11.43 -19.28 6.43
C PRO A 211 -12.28 -18.41 7.37
N ASN A 212 -12.45 -17.14 6.99
CA ASN A 212 -13.33 -16.21 7.69
C ASN A 212 -14.79 -16.58 7.37
N GLY A 213 -15.56 -16.92 8.41
CA GLY A 213 -17.02 -17.04 8.30
C GLY A 213 -17.61 -18.31 8.90
N ILE A 214 -18.44 -18.11 9.93
CA ILE A 214 -19.53 -19.02 10.33
C ILE A 214 -20.74 -18.61 9.48
N GLN A 215 -20.78 -18.95 8.19
CA GLN A 215 -22.04 -18.88 7.45
C GLN A 215 -22.40 -20.27 6.98
N ARG A 216 -23.55 -20.73 7.48
CA ARG A 216 -24.23 -21.94 7.05
C ARG A 216 -24.31 -21.89 5.51
N GLU A 217 -23.59 -22.80 4.87
CA GLU A 217 -23.74 -23.19 3.45
C GLU A 217 -23.02 -22.36 2.37
N GLU A 218 -22.42 -21.19 2.65
CA GLU A 218 -21.74 -20.40 1.60
C GLU A 218 -20.26 -20.16 1.89
N ARG A 219 -19.42 -20.92 1.16
CA ARG A 219 -17.99 -20.73 0.84
C ARG A 219 -17.15 -19.93 1.85
N ALA A 220 -16.27 -20.64 2.57
CA ALA A 220 -15.12 -20.10 3.27
C ALA A 220 -14.45 -18.95 2.50
N ASN A 221 -14.29 -17.77 3.10
CA ASN A 221 -13.56 -16.66 2.50
C ASN A 221 -12.19 -16.51 3.16
N PHE A 222 -11.12 -16.53 2.37
CA PHE A 222 -9.77 -16.26 2.88
C PHE A 222 -9.48 -14.77 2.86
N ALA A 223 -8.82 -14.26 3.91
CA ALA A 223 -8.20 -12.93 3.86
C ALA A 223 -7.18 -12.89 2.71
N ALA A 224 -6.97 -11.73 2.07
CA ALA A 224 -6.06 -11.61 0.93
C ALA A 224 -6.23 -12.73 -0.11
N LYS A 225 -7.46 -12.97 -0.58
CA LYS A 225 -7.82 -14.13 -1.43
C LYS A 225 -7.04 -14.26 -2.74
N MET A 226 -6.53 -13.15 -3.27
CA MET A 226 -5.75 -13.10 -4.52
C MET A 226 -4.25 -13.24 -4.30
N LEU A 227 -3.81 -13.36 -3.03
CA LEU A 227 -2.40 -13.46 -2.69
C LEU A 227 -1.82 -14.77 -3.23
N ASN A 228 -0.80 -14.63 -4.07
CA ASN A 228 -0.02 -15.73 -4.62
C ASN A 228 1.49 -15.56 -4.45
N TYR A 229 1.94 -14.37 -4.05
CA TYR A 229 3.35 -14.07 -3.78
C TYR A 229 3.51 -13.48 -2.39
N ILE A 230 4.37 -14.09 -1.57
CA ILE A 230 4.76 -13.55 -0.26
C ILE A 230 6.26 -13.32 -0.22
N ARG A 231 6.66 -12.10 0.15
CA ARG A 231 8.04 -11.75 0.52
C ARG A 231 8.10 -11.36 1.99
N ILE A 232 9.06 -11.91 2.72
CA ILE A 232 9.32 -11.60 4.12
C ILE A 232 10.81 -11.26 4.23
N ASN A 233 11.12 -10.07 4.72
CA ASN A 233 12.49 -9.61 4.90
C ASN A 233 12.69 -9.20 6.36
N SER A 234 13.66 -9.83 7.03
CA SER A 234 14.06 -9.48 8.39
C SER A 234 12.93 -9.44 9.43
N CYS A 235 11.92 -10.30 9.28
CA CYS A 235 10.90 -10.53 10.32
C CYS A 235 11.30 -11.78 11.13
N THR A 236 11.15 -11.77 12.45
CA THR A 236 11.63 -12.85 13.34
C THR A 236 10.55 -13.63 14.07
N ASN A 237 9.31 -13.15 14.10
CA ASN A 237 8.28 -13.63 15.04
C ASN A 237 7.42 -14.79 14.52
N PHE A 238 7.89 -15.53 13.51
CA PHE A 238 7.18 -16.64 12.89
C PHE A 238 7.98 -17.95 12.90
N THR A 239 7.36 -19.05 12.44
CA THR A 239 8.04 -20.33 12.21
C THR A 239 7.84 -20.82 10.78
N SER A 240 8.80 -21.59 10.27
CA SER A 240 8.68 -22.24 8.96
C SER A 240 7.44 -23.13 8.87
N ASN A 241 7.07 -23.78 9.98
CA ASN A 241 5.88 -24.63 10.04
C ASN A 241 4.58 -23.87 9.77
N ALA A 242 4.47 -22.64 10.29
CA ALA A 242 3.30 -21.80 10.06
C ALA A 242 3.19 -21.39 8.58
N LEU A 243 4.31 -21.03 7.94
CA LEU A 243 4.34 -20.71 6.52
C LEU A 243 4.04 -21.93 5.64
N ARG A 244 4.61 -23.11 5.95
CA ARG A 244 4.28 -24.35 5.25
C ARG A 244 2.78 -24.64 5.33
N ARG A 245 2.18 -24.54 6.52
CA ARG A 245 0.74 -24.74 6.71
C ARG A 245 -0.11 -23.74 5.92
N LEU A 246 0.31 -22.47 5.86
CA LEU A 246 -0.34 -21.47 5.03
C LEU A 246 -0.37 -21.90 3.55
N VAL A 247 0.77 -22.35 3.01
CA VAL A 247 0.89 -22.85 1.65
C VAL A 247 -0.01 -24.08 1.42
N GLU A 248 0.09 -25.09 2.28
CA GLU A 248 -0.70 -26.34 2.18
C GLU A 248 -2.21 -26.09 2.13
N VAL A 249 -2.70 -25.23 3.02
CA VAL A 249 -4.13 -24.90 3.12
C VAL A 249 -4.59 -24.14 1.88
N ARG A 250 -3.81 -23.16 1.40
CA ARG A 250 -4.17 -22.40 0.19
C ARG A 250 -4.10 -23.22 -1.08
N HIS A 251 -3.09 -24.07 -1.23
CA HIS A 251 -2.99 -24.99 -2.35
C HIS A 251 -4.22 -25.92 -2.40
N THR A 252 -4.58 -26.50 -1.25
CA THR A 252 -5.77 -27.37 -1.14
C THR A 252 -7.07 -26.62 -1.46
N ALA A 253 -7.20 -25.37 -1.00
CA ALA A 253 -8.37 -24.53 -1.29
C ALA A 253 -8.44 -24.14 -2.77
N SER A 254 -7.30 -23.80 -3.39
CA SER A 254 -7.21 -23.43 -4.81
C SER A 254 -7.66 -24.57 -5.73
N ARG A 255 -7.20 -25.81 -5.48
CA ARG A 255 -7.62 -26.98 -6.26
C ARG A 255 -9.12 -27.28 -6.17
N LYS A 256 -9.76 -26.97 -5.04
CA LYS A 256 -11.21 -27.08 -4.91
C LYS A 256 -11.95 -26.03 -5.74
N ASN A 257 -11.35 -24.86 -5.97
CA ASN A 257 -11.93 -23.80 -6.81
C ASN A 257 -11.94 -24.16 -8.28
N GLU A 258 -10.88 -24.80 -8.78
CA GLU A 258 -10.82 -25.28 -10.17
C GLU A 258 -11.97 -26.25 -10.49
N ALA A 259 -12.38 -27.05 -9.52
CA ALA A 259 -13.54 -27.94 -9.64
C ALA A 259 -14.89 -27.20 -9.57
N ALA A 260 -14.94 -26.03 -8.95
CA ALA A 260 -16.15 -25.23 -8.72
C ALA A 260 -16.18 -24.01 -9.65
N LEU A 261 -16.70 -24.21 -10.86
CA LEU A 261 -16.85 -23.19 -11.92
C LEU A 261 -17.43 -21.85 -11.39
N GLY A 262 -16.54 -20.87 -11.14
CA GLY A 262 -16.90 -19.46 -11.14
C GLY A 262 -16.68 -18.66 -9.85
N THR A 263 -16.06 -19.18 -8.78
CA THR A 263 -15.74 -18.34 -7.61
C THR A 263 -14.41 -18.72 -6.96
N ILE A 264 -13.49 -17.76 -6.95
CA ILE A 264 -12.18 -17.88 -6.30
C ILE A 264 -12.37 -17.76 -4.80
N VAL A 265 -12.20 -18.87 -4.07
CA VAL A 265 -12.16 -18.90 -2.60
C VAL A 265 -10.79 -18.41 -2.09
N ALA A 266 -9.72 -18.86 -2.75
CA ALA A 266 -8.33 -18.46 -2.50
C ALA A 266 -7.46 -18.88 -3.68
N MET A 267 -6.46 -18.05 -4.00
CA MET A 267 -5.35 -18.44 -4.88
C MET A 267 -4.32 -19.28 -4.12
N ASN A 268 -3.57 -20.08 -4.88
CA ASN A 268 -2.37 -20.74 -4.38
C ASN A 268 -1.29 -19.70 -4.05
N ILE A 269 -0.39 -20.01 -3.11
CA ILE A 269 0.85 -19.25 -2.95
C ILE A 269 1.89 -19.93 -3.83
N ASP A 270 2.18 -19.30 -4.96
CA ASP A 270 3.12 -19.81 -5.95
C ASP A 270 4.56 -19.47 -5.59
N VAL A 271 4.80 -18.33 -4.91
CA VAL A 271 6.14 -17.88 -4.54
C VAL A 271 6.19 -17.44 -3.08
N LEU A 272 7.16 -18.00 -2.34
CA LEU A 272 7.48 -17.64 -0.97
C LEU A 272 8.96 -17.30 -0.83
N ASN A 273 9.25 -16.03 -0.57
CA ASN A 273 10.61 -15.53 -0.40
C ASN A 273 10.84 -15.04 1.04
N VAL A 274 11.79 -15.64 1.74
CA VAL A 274 12.20 -15.29 3.10
C VAL A 274 13.66 -14.88 3.08
N THR A 275 13.97 -13.66 3.50
CA THR A 275 15.33 -13.08 3.49
C THR A 275 15.69 -12.38 4.80
N GLY A 276 16.98 -12.14 5.05
CA GLY A 276 17.46 -11.32 6.16
C GLY A 276 17.51 -12.04 7.50
N THR A 277 17.20 -11.35 8.60
CA THR A 277 17.17 -11.91 9.97
C THR A 277 15.92 -12.77 10.21
N ALA A 278 15.78 -13.86 9.46
CA ALA A 278 14.63 -14.76 9.54
C ALA A 278 14.83 -15.92 10.53
N PRO A 279 13.74 -16.59 10.97
CA PRO A 279 13.80 -17.85 11.71
C PRO A 279 14.49 -18.96 10.93
N ILE A 280 14.91 -20.01 11.65
CA ILE A 280 15.49 -21.22 11.06
C ILE A 280 14.40 -21.97 10.26
N LEU A 281 14.76 -22.45 9.07
CA LEU A 281 13.94 -23.40 8.33
C LEU A 281 14.10 -24.80 8.95
N GLU A 282 13.05 -25.30 9.61
CA GLU A 282 13.11 -26.60 10.28
C GLU A 282 13.34 -27.75 9.28
N PRO A 283 14.11 -28.81 9.62
CA PRO A 283 14.44 -29.90 8.70
C PRO A 283 13.22 -30.61 8.09
N ASN A 284 12.14 -30.73 8.87
CA ASN A 284 10.89 -31.32 8.41
C ASN A 284 10.22 -30.45 7.34
N ASP A 285 10.21 -29.14 7.51
CA ASP A 285 9.62 -28.20 6.55
C ASP A 285 10.51 -28.08 5.30
N GLN A 286 11.84 -28.08 5.47
CA GLN A 286 12.80 -28.17 4.36
C GLN A 286 12.55 -29.42 3.50
N SER A 287 12.40 -30.58 4.14
CA SER A 287 12.12 -31.84 3.44
C SER A 287 10.80 -31.77 2.68
N TRP A 288 9.78 -31.14 3.26
CA TRP A 288 8.50 -30.94 2.62
C TRP A 288 8.60 -30.03 1.38
N PHE A 289 9.25 -28.86 1.47
CA PHE A 289 9.41 -27.97 0.32
C PHE A 289 10.21 -28.64 -0.81
N THR A 290 11.23 -29.43 -0.46
CA THR A 290 12.00 -30.22 -1.44
C THR A 290 11.15 -31.26 -2.18
N MET A 291 10.18 -31.87 -1.48
CA MET A 291 9.32 -32.91 -2.06
C MET A 291 8.11 -32.36 -2.83
N ASN A 292 7.82 -31.05 -2.73
CA ASN A 292 6.63 -30.43 -3.33
C ASN A 292 6.95 -29.16 -4.15
N PRO A 293 7.89 -29.21 -5.11
CA PRO A 293 8.27 -28.02 -5.90
C PRO A 293 7.19 -27.57 -6.89
N ASP A 294 6.20 -28.41 -7.18
CA ASP A 294 5.01 -28.08 -7.98
C ASP A 294 3.95 -27.31 -7.19
N VAL A 295 4.07 -27.27 -5.87
CA VAL A 295 3.13 -26.57 -4.99
C VAL A 295 3.53 -25.12 -4.78
N VAL A 296 4.82 -24.85 -4.58
CA VAL A 296 5.35 -23.52 -4.26
C VAL A 296 6.84 -23.42 -4.62
N GLU A 297 7.26 -22.29 -5.19
CA GLU A 297 8.66 -21.88 -5.32
C GLU A 297 9.10 -21.19 -4.04
N VAL A 298 10.20 -21.66 -3.43
CA VAL A 298 10.66 -21.15 -2.12
C VAL A 298 12.12 -20.74 -2.17
N THR A 299 12.38 -19.47 -1.87
CA THR A 299 13.73 -18.99 -1.52
C THR A 299 13.78 -18.67 -0.02
N TRP A 300 14.69 -19.32 0.70
CA TRP A 300 14.95 -19.05 2.12
C TRP A 300 16.42 -18.70 2.34
N TYR A 301 16.67 -17.41 2.55
CA TYR A 301 17.99 -16.86 2.83
C TYR A 301 17.99 -16.25 4.23
N ARG A 302 18.87 -16.74 5.11
CA ARG A 302 18.98 -16.25 6.48
C ARG A 302 20.38 -15.72 6.73
N GLU A 303 20.42 -14.47 7.18
CA GLU A 303 21.63 -13.79 7.63
C GLU A 303 21.89 -14.11 9.11
N GLU A 304 23.12 -14.52 9.41
CA GLU A 304 23.65 -14.65 10.77
C GLU A 304 24.83 -13.66 10.95
N PRO A 305 25.19 -13.28 12.18
CA PRO A 305 26.25 -12.30 12.41
C PRO A 305 27.60 -12.62 11.73
N ASP A 306 27.91 -13.92 11.57
CA ASP A 306 29.19 -14.40 11.03
C ASP A 306 29.02 -15.41 9.87
N SER A 307 27.80 -15.68 9.42
CA SER A 307 27.47 -16.72 8.43
C SER A 307 26.18 -16.42 7.70
N TYR A 308 25.89 -17.17 6.65
CA TYR A 308 24.59 -17.17 6.00
C TYR A 308 24.18 -18.59 5.65
N SER A 309 22.87 -18.83 5.60
CA SER A 309 22.30 -20.08 5.09
C SER A 309 21.33 -19.73 3.96
N MET A 310 21.40 -20.50 2.87
CA MET A 310 20.57 -20.27 1.69
C MET A 310 20.01 -21.60 1.22
N TYR A 311 18.69 -21.61 1.00
CA TYR A 311 17.95 -22.73 0.46
C TYR A 311 17.08 -22.21 -0.68
N MET A 312 17.13 -22.89 -1.83
CA MET A 312 16.24 -22.64 -2.97
C MET A 312 15.54 -23.93 -3.32
N PHE A 313 14.23 -23.86 -3.53
CA PHE A 313 13.38 -24.99 -3.86
C PHE A 313 12.51 -24.56 -5.04
N ASP A 314 13.00 -24.87 -6.24
CA ASP A 314 12.39 -24.42 -7.49
C ASP A 314 12.00 -25.64 -8.33
N ASN A 315 10.96 -25.46 -9.13
CA ASN A 315 10.57 -26.46 -10.12
C ASN A 315 11.51 -26.35 -11.33
N ILE A 316 12.73 -26.91 -11.20
CA ILE A 316 13.66 -27.02 -12.31
C ILE A 316 13.08 -28.09 -13.27
N GLN A 317 12.22 -27.65 -14.19
CA GLN A 317 11.93 -28.44 -15.39
C GLN A 317 13.15 -28.31 -16.32
N ASP A 318 14.01 -29.33 -16.31
CA ASP A 318 14.97 -29.61 -17.39
C ASP A 318 14.23 -29.95 -18.70
#